data_AF-A0A8J8WMV1-F1
#
_entry.id   AF-A0A8J8WMV1-F1
#
_cell.length_a   1.000
_cell.length_b   1.000
_cell.length_c   1.000
_cell.angle_alpha   90.00
_cell.angle_beta   90.00
_cell.angle_gamma   90.00
#
_symmetry.space_group_name_H-M   'P 1'
#
loop_
_entity.id
_entity.type
_entity.pdbx_description
1 polymer ?
#
loop_
_entity_poly.entity_id
_entity_poly.type
_entity_poly.pdbx_seq_one_letter_code
_entity_poly.pdbx_strand_id
1 'polypeptide(L)'
;MKPATSSMQAADIPEDMQMPVSYDWRKHGVVTPIKNQGMCGSCWAFSTTGNVEGQWALKHHHLYSLSEQELVDCDTTDEGCNGGLPENAYEAIAKLGGLEVEDDYPYEGDDETCHFNKTLVSTI
;
A
#
# COMPACT_ATOMS: atom_id res chain seq x y z
N MET A 1 -24.27 -2.45 9.77
CA MET A 1 -23.70 -1.71 8.63
C MET A 1 -24.20 -0.27 8.70
N LYS A 2 -23.37 0.69 9.11
CA LYS A 2 -23.68 2.11 8.95
C LYS A 2 -23.16 2.52 7.56
N PRO A 3 -23.96 3.19 6.72
CA PRO A 3 -23.45 3.70 5.46
C PRO A 3 -22.41 4.77 5.79
N ALA A 4 -21.21 4.66 5.21
CA ALA A 4 -20.25 5.75 5.22
C ALA A 4 -20.78 6.86 4.31
N THR A 5 -21.67 7.70 4.83
CA THR A 5 -21.98 9.01 4.24
C THR A 5 -20.85 9.98 4.60
N SER A 6 -19.63 9.69 4.17
CA SER A 6 -18.63 10.74 4.00
C SER A 6 -18.71 11.10 2.53
N SER A 7 -19.40 12.20 2.20
CA SER A 7 -19.31 12.77 0.87
C SER A 7 -17.83 12.97 0.56
N MET A 8 -17.30 12.32 -0.48
CA MET A 8 -15.98 12.68 -1.01
C MET A 8 -16.03 14.16 -1.34
N GLN A 9 -15.44 15.00 -0.50
CA GLN A 9 -15.35 16.43 -0.79
C GLN A 9 -14.36 16.55 -1.95
N ALA A 10 -14.76 17.27 -2.99
CA ALA A 10 -13.84 17.65 -4.04
C ALA A 10 -12.68 18.41 -3.39
N ALA A 11 -11.45 18.11 -3.79
CA ALA A 11 -10.32 18.92 -3.38
C ALA A 11 -10.51 20.35 -3.90
N ASP A 12 -10.29 21.34 -3.05
CA ASP A 12 -10.27 22.75 -3.44
C ASP A 12 -8.97 23.02 -4.22
N ILE A 13 -9.00 22.78 -5.53
CA ILE A 13 -7.88 23.06 -6.43
C ILE A 13 -7.96 24.54 -6.83
N PRO A 14 -6.95 25.37 -6.49
CA PRO A 14 -6.91 26.77 -6.91
C PRO A 14 -6.98 26.91 -8.43
N GLU A 15 -7.79 27.82 -8.95
CA GLU A 15 -7.92 28.07 -10.40
C GLU A 15 -6.59 28.51 -11.05
N ASP A 16 -5.69 29.09 -10.26
CA ASP A 16 -4.35 29.53 -10.68
C ASP A 16 -3.24 28.51 -10.39
N MET A 17 -3.58 27.30 -9.93
CA MET A 17 -2.61 26.23 -9.70
C MET A 17 -1.98 25.80 -11.03
N GLN A 18 -0.73 26.20 -11.24
CA GLN A 18 0.06 25.77 -12.39
C GLN A 18 0.65 24.39 -12.15
N MET A 19 -0.01 23.36 -12.69
CA MET A 19 0.55 22.01 -12.72
C MET A 19 1.65 21.91 -13.79
N PRO A 20 2.76 21.20 -13.50
CA PRO A 20 3.79 20.97 -14.50
C PRO A 20 3.25 20.10 -15.64
N VAL A 21 3.68 20.38 -16.87
CA VAL A 21 3.30 19.60 -18.06
C VAL A 21 3.81 18.15 -18.02
N SER A 22 4.79 17.86 -17.16
CA SER A 22 5.33 16.54 -16.91
C SER A 22 5.81 16.44 -15.47
N TYR A 23 5.51 15.34 -14.81
CA TYR A 23 5.95 15.07 -13.45
C TYR A 23 6.31 13.60 -13.30
N ASP A 24 7.39 13.30 -12.59
CA ASP A 24 7.91 11.93 -12.45
C ASP A 24 8.40 11.71 -11.01
N TRP A 25 7.57 11.07 -10.18
CA TRP A 25 7.85 10.77 -8.78
C TRP A 25 9.16 10.00 -8.57
N ARG A 26 9.63 9.23 -9.55
CA ARG A 26 10.90 8.50 -9.46
C ARG A 26 12.10 9.43 -9.32
N LYS A 27 12.02 10.65 -9.86
CA LYS A 27 13.07 11.67 -9.75
C LYS A 27 13.13 12.32 -8.36
N HIS A 28 12.19 12.00 -7.48
CA HIS A 28 12.07 12.59 -6.15
C HIS A 28 12.41 11.61 -5.02
N GLY A 29 12.87 10.39 -5.32
CA GLY A 29 13.28 9.41 -4.30
C GLY A 29 12.13 8.86 -3.47
N VAL A 30 10.91 8.85 -4.02
CA VAL A 30 9.68 8.38 -3.34
C VAL A 30 9.06 7.16 -4.03
N VAL A 31 9.83 6.45 -4.86
CA VAL A 31 9.38 5.26 -5.59
C VAL A 31 10.42 4.18 -5.40
N THR A 32 9.98 3.03 -4.90
CA THR A 32 10.80 1.82 -4.70
C THR A 32 11.21 1.20 -6.05
N PRO A 33 12.21 0.30 -6.07
CA PRO A 33 12.53 -0.49 -7.25
C PRO A 33 11.32 -1.28 -7.77
N ILE A 34 11.34 -1.64 -9.05
CA ILE A 34 10.31 -2.49 -9.64
C ILE A 34 10.34 -3.86 -8.96
N LYS A 35 9.19 -4.31 -8.45
CA LYS A 35 8.95 -5.65 -7.89
C LYS A 35 8.24 -6.57 -8.89
N ASN A 36 8.04 -7.85 -8.54
CA ASN A 36 7.42 -8.85 -9.43
C ASN A 36 6.46 -9.79 -8.66
N GLN A 37 5.16 -9.71 -8.97
CA GLN A 37 4.12 -10.54 -8.35
C GLN A 37 4.08 -12.02 -8.84
N GLY A 38 4.86 -12.35 -9.88
CA GLY A 38 4.86 -13.70 -10.44
C GLY A 38 3.48 -14.14 -10.95
N MET A 39 3.04 -15.33 -10.54
CA MET A 39 1.77 -15.94 -10.96
C MET A 39 0.62 -15.71 -9.97
N CYS A 40 0.89 -15.05 -8.85
CA CYS A 40 -0.11 -14.72 -7.84
C CYS A 40 -0.91 -13.48 -8.26
N GLY A 41 -2.23 -13.52 -8.11
CA GLY A 41 -3.16 -12.41 -8.40
C GLY A 41 -3.11 -11.26 -7.39
N SER A 42 -1.94 -10.96 -6.83
CA SER A 42 -1.72 -9.98 -5.76
C SER A 42 -1.44 -8.55 -6.24
N CYS A 43 -1.78 -8.20 -7.49
CA CYS A 43 -1.54 -6.85 -8.03
C CYS A 43 -2.18 -5.74 -7.18
N TRP A 44 -3.28 -6.06 -6.48
CA TRP A 44 -3.96 -5.19 -5.54
C TRP A 44 -3.07 -4.85 -4.33
N ALA A 45 -2.31 -5.82 -3.81
CA ALA A 45 -1.35 -5.62 -2.72
C ALA A 45 -0.19 -4.74 -3.20
N PHE A 46 0.46 -5.07 -4.33
CA PHE A 46 1.55 -4.27 -4.93
C PHE A 46 1.13 -2.83 -5.24
N SER A 47 -0.09 -2.63 -5.75
CA SER A 47 -0.61 -1.29 -6.02
C SER A 47 -0.79 -0.49 -4.74
N THR A 48 -1.17 -1.16 -3.65
CA THR A 48 -1.46 -0.52 -2.37
C THR A 48 -0.18 -0.19 -1.62
N THR A 49 0.73 -1.16 -1.45
CA THR A 49 2.04 -0.95 -0.83
C THR A 49 2.80 0.17 -1.54
N GLY A 50 2.90 0.13 -2.88
CA GLY A 50 3.60 1.16 -3.65
C GLY A 50 3.02 2.57 -3.47
N ASN A 51 1.70 2.70 -3.27
CA ASN A 51 1.10 3.99 -2.95
C ASN A 51 1.48 4.45 -1.54
N VAL A 52 1.35 3.57 -0.55
CA VAL A 52 1.66 3.86 0.85
C VAL A 52 3.13 4.22 1.03
N GLU A 53 4.05 3.47 0.41
CA GLU A 53 5.49 3.76 0.37
C GLU A 53 5.75 5.19 -0.14
N GLY A 54 5.12 5.57 -1.26
CA GLY A 54 5.29 6.89 -1.84
C GLY A 54 4.72 8.01 -0.97
N GLN A 55 3.52 7.84 -0.42
CA GLN A 55 2.91 8.82 0.50
C GLN A 55 3.74 8.98 1.77
N TRP A 56 4.23 7.87 2.33
CA TRP A 56 5.10 7.87 3.48
C TRP A 56 6.40 8.63 3.20
N ALA A 57 7.07 8.33 2.08
CA ALA A 57 8.30 9.00 1.69
C ALA A 57 8.12 10.50 1.44
N LEU A 58 6.97 10.92 0.90
CA LEU A 58 6.66 12.35 0.72
C LEU A 58 6.52 13.08 2.06
N LYS A 59 5.88 12.46 3.04
CA LYS A 59 5.57 13.07 4.34
C LYS A 59 6.76 13.00 5.31
N HIS A 60 7.50 11.90 5.30
CA HIS A 60 8.51 11.57 6.30
C HIS A 60 9.95 11.59 5.75
N HIS A 61 10.12 11.80 4.44
CA HIS A 61 11.43 11.82 3.78
C HIS A 61 12.22 10.51 3.96
N HIS A 62 11.52 9.40 4.14
CA HIS A 62 12.09 8.08 4.28
C HIS A 62 11.29 7.09 3.42
N LEU A 63 11.97 6.38 2.52
CA LEU A 63 11.36 5.43 1.62
C LEU A 63 11.57 4.02 2.15
N TYR A 64 10.49 3.37 2.61
CA TYR A 64 10.48 1.96 2.95
C TYR A 64 10.07 1.13 1.73
N SER A 65 10.49 -0.14 1.72
CA SER A 65 9.87 -1.19 0.92
C SER A 65 8.97 -1.99 1.85
N LEU A 66 7.65 -1.94 1.66
CA LEU A 66 6.66 -2.58 2.53
C LEU A 66 6.29 -3.96 2.00
N SER A 67 5.87 -4.85 2.90
CA SER A 67 5.49 -6.21 2.54
C SER A 67 4.15 -6.27 1.80
N GLU A 68 4.18 -6.77 0.56
CA GLU A 68 2.96 -7.19 -0.12
C GLU A 68 2.39 -8.49 0.45
N GLN A 69 3.25 -9.39 0.92
CA GLN A 69 2.85 -10.71 1.42
C GLN A 69 1.99 -10.60 2.68
N GLU A 70 2.32 -9.64 3.56
CA GLU A 70 1.50 -9.37 4.74
C GLU A 70 0.06 -9.03 4.35
N LEU A 71 -0.17 -8.29 3.26
CA LEU A 71 -1.53 -8.06 2.76
C LEU A 71 -2.15 -9.33 2.18
N VAL A 72 -1.40 -10.10 1.38
CA VAL A 72 -1.86 -11.37 0.81
C VAL A 72 -2.34 -12.32 1.91
N ASP A 73 -1.62 -12.40 3.03
CA ASP A 73 -1.89 -13.36 4.10
C ASP A 73 -2.86 -12.83 5.16
N CYS A 74 -2.80 -11.54 5.49
CA CYS A 74 -3.48 -10.97 6.66
C CYS A 74 -4.73 -10.14 6.32
N ASP A 75 -4.94 -9.73 5.07
CA ASP A 75 -6.23 -9.15 4.67
C ASP A 75 -7.31 -10.25 4.61
N THR A 76 -8.16 -10.27 5.62
CA THR A 76 -9.27 -11.23 5.72
C THR A 76 -10.47 -10.92 4.81
N THR A 77 -10.42 -9.83 4.06
CA THR A 77 -11.52 -9.36 3.19
C THR A 77 -11.34 -9.81 1.75
N ASP A 78 -10.09 -9.79 1.27
CA ASP A 78 -9.71 -10.19 -0.08
C ASP A 78 -9.33 -11.68 -0.13
N GLU A 79 -9.04 -12.20 -1.33
CA GLU A 79 -8.82 -13.62 -1.59
C GLU A 79 -7.34 -13.92 -1.92
N GLY A 80 -6.42 -13.16 -1.34
CA GLY A 80 -4.97 -13.35 -1.49
C GLY A 80 -4.54 -13.37 -2.96
N CYS A 81 -3.95 -14.47 -3.39
CA CYS A 81 -3.53 -14.72 -4.77
C CYS A 81 -4.67 -14.92 -5.76
N ASN A 82 -5.93 -15.07 -5.32
CA ASN A 82 -7.09 -15.12 -6.22
C ASN A 82 -7.63 -13.73 -6.57
N GLY A 83 -7.15 -12.68 -5.90
CA GLY A 83 -7.46 -11.29 -6.19
C GLY A 83 -7.94 -10.51 -4.98
N GLY A 84 -8.05 -9.20 -5.17
CA GLY A 84 -8.44 -8.26 -4.13
C GLY A 84 -8.61 -6.85 -4.66
N LEU A 85 -8.99 -5.93 -3.78
CA LEU A 85 -9.23 -4.52 -4.10
C LEU A 85 -8.36 -3.62 -3.23
N PRO A 86 -7.65 -2.63 -3.81
CA PRO A 86 -6.84 -1.69 -3.02
C PRO A 86 -7.59 -0.99 -1.88
N GLU A 87 -8.91 -0.75 -2.04
CA GLU A 87 -9.73 -0.16 -0.97
C GLU A 87 -9.80 -1.04 0.29
N ASN A 88 -9.95 -2.36 0.13
CA ASN A 88 -9.93 -3.32 1.23
C ASN A 88 -8.55 -3.38 1.87
N ALA A 89 -7.50 -3.40 1.04
CA ALA A 89 -6.12 -3.39 1.49
C ALA A 89 -5.78 -2.16 2.35
N TYR A 90 -6.21 -0.95 1.96
CA TYR A 90 -6.01 0.24 2.80
C TYR A 90 -6.74 0.11 4.14
N GLU A 91 -7.94 -0.45 4.17
CA GLU A 91 -8.62 -0.74 5.43
C GLU A 91 -7.90 -1.79 6.28
N ALA A 92 -7.33 -2.83 5.65
CA ALA A 92 -6.54 -3.86 6.32
C ALA A 92 -5.30 -3.24 6.98
N ILE A 93 -4.54 -2.40 6.26
CA ILE A 93 -3.40 -1.64 6.82
C ILE A 93 -3.83 -0.83 8.03
N ALA A 94 -4.96 -0.12 7.93
CA ALA A 94 -5.48 0.68 9.04
C ALA A 94 -5.88 -0.18 10.26
N LYS A 95 -6.42 -1.38 10.03
CA LYS A 95 -6.81 -2.34 11.09
C LYS A 95 -5.58 -2.99 11.75
N LEU A 96 -4.57 -3.34 10.96
CA LEU A 96 -3.28 -3.90 11.44
C LEU A 96 -2.48 -2.85 12.21
N GLY A 97 -2.60 -1.58 11.82
CA GLY A 97 -1.90 -0.45 12.41
C GLY A 97 -0.56 -0.15 11.74
N GLY A 98 -0.44 -0.47 10.46
CA GLY A 98 0.78 -0.39 9.66
C GLY A 98 1.09 -1.72 8.97
N LEU A 99 2.26 -1.77 8.31
CA LEU A 99 2.83 -2.98 7.70
C LEU A 99 4.28 -3.15 8.17
N GLU A 100 4.76 -4.38 8.15
CA GLU A 100 6.18 -4.74 8.20
C GLU A 100 6.87 -4.35 6.88
N VAL A 101 8.20 -4.24 6.92
CA VAL A 101 9.00 -4.05 5.70
C VAL A 101 9.17 -5.38 4.97
N GLU A 102 9.45 -5.29 3.68
CA GLU A 102 9.71 -6.43 2.79
C GLU A 102 10.78 -7.38 3.37
N ASP A 103 11.81 -6.84 4.03
CA ASP A 103 12.89 -7.66 4.60
C ASP A 103 12.45 -8.49 5.83
N ASP A 104 11.44 -8.02 6.56
CA ASP A 104 10.91 -8.68 7.76
C ASP A 104 9.76 -9.66 7.42
N TYR A 105 9.01 -9.38 6.35
CA TYR A 105 7.94 -10.24 5.82
C TYR A 105 8.06 -10.34 4.28
N PRO A 106 8.92 -11.22 3.76
CA PRO A 106 9.24 -11.30 2.33
C PRO A 106 8.08 -11.79 1.46
N TYR A 107 8.07 -11.35 0.20
CA TYR A 107 7.15 -11.85 -0.80
C TYR A 107 7.44 -13.28 -1.27
N GLU A 108 6.49 -14.18 -1.04
CA GLU A 108 6.54 -15.60 -1.44
C GLU A 108 5.64 -15.89 -2.64
N GLY A 109 4.61 -15.07 -2.87
CA GLY A 109 3.73 -15.18 -4.05
C GLY A 109 2.83 -16.41 -4.02
N ASP A 110 2.42 -16.84 -2.84
CA ASP A 110 1.41 -17.86 -2.58
C ASP A 110 0.55 -17.44 -1.37
N ASP A 111 -0.59 -18.08 -1.19
CA ASP A 111 -1.45 -17.86 -0.02
C ASP A 111 -0.86 -18.58 1.20
N GLU A 112 -0.41 -17.84 2.21
CA GLU A 112 0.13 -18.42 3.44
C GLU A 112 -0.72 -18.10 4.67
N THR A 113 -0.29 -18.60 5.83
CA THR A 113 -0.90 -18.21 7.11
C THR A 113 -0.31 -16.88 7.54
N CYS A 114 -1.18 -15.90 7.80
CA CYS A 114 -0.79 -14.62 8.40
C CYS A 114 0.09 -14.83 9.63
N HIS A 115 1.31 -14.31 9.56
CA HIS A 115 2.29 -14.35 10.65
C HIS A 115 2.76 -12.96 11.06
N PHE A 116 1.90 -11.96 10.80
CA PHE A 116 2.11 -10.57 11.16
C PHE A 116 2.60 -10.40 12.61
N ASN A 117 3.70 -9.68 12.75
CA ASN A 117 4.27 -9.31 14.03
C ASN A 117 4.19 -7.81 14.25
N LYS A 118 3.22 -7.40 15.08
CA LYS A 118 3.00 -6.00 15.46
C LYS A 118 4.24 -5.28 16.03
N THR A 119 5.23 -6.00 16.54
CA THR A 119 6.46 -5.40 17.08
C THR A 119 7.48 -5.02 15.99
N LEU A 120 7.31 -5.51 14.77
CA LEU A 120 8.18 -5.25 13.61
C LEU A 120 7.56 -4.24 12.62
N VAL A 121 6.34 -3.79 12.89
CA VAL A 121 5.67 -2.74 12.12
C VAL A 121 6.58 -1.52 12.04
N SER A 122 7.00 -1.19 10.81
CA SER A 122 7.55 0.14 10.56
C SER A 122 6.43 1.12 10.86
N THR A 123 6.66 2.12 11.71
CA THR A 123 5.58 3.03 12.10
C THR A 123 5.13 3.78 10.85
N ILE A 124 3.98 3.40 10.26
CA ILE A 124 3.31 4.03 9.09
C ILE A 124 2.00 4.67 9.54
#